data_AF-A0A0G1QV45-F1
#
_entry.id   AF-A0A0G1QV45-F1
#
_cell.length_a   1.000
_cell.length_b   1.000
_cell.length_c   1.000
_cell.angle_alpha   90.00
_cell.angle_beta   90.00
_cell.angle_gamma   90.00
#
_symmetry.space_group_name_H-M   'P 1'
#
loop_
_entity.id
_entity.type
_entity.pdbx_description
1 polymer ?
#
loop_
_entity_poly.entity_id
_entity_poly.type
_entity_poly.pdbx_seq_one_letter_code
_entity_poly.pdbx_strand_id
1 'polypeptide(L)'
;SLDPAVQIPTRFLWLDLTKPDPYFILATLSGLFQLLQSKMTQPYVEEGEKAAQKTPDKKDDIAYNIQEQMLYTMPIMNFIIGVTLPAGVVLYIVTTTIFSLVQTYFVSGLGGLKPWLKKAGIYRNLAWIKKRS
;
A
#
# COMPACT_ATOMS: atom_id res chain seq x y z
N SER A 1 35.00 -22.41 23.41
CA SER A 1 33.99 -21.79 24.29
C SER A 1 33.19 -20.83 23.44
N LEU A 2 31.92 -21.15 23.19
CA LEU A 2 31.00 -20.22 22.52
C LEU A 2 30.76 -19.06 23.49
N ASP A 3 31.12 -17.83 23.10
CA ASP A 3 30.96 -16.66 23.96
C ASP A 3 29.49 -16.49 24.38
N PRO A 4 29.19 -16.48 25.70
CA PRO A 4 27.84 -16.25 26.17
C PRO A 4 27.52 -14.77 25.99
N ALA A 5 26.47 -14.49 25.23
CA ALA A 5 25.85 -13.17 25.05
C ALA A 5 26.57 -12.20 24.10
N VAL A 6 26.57 -12.51 22.80
CA VAL A 6 26.36 -11.45 21.80
C VAL A 6 24.95 -10.89 22.06
N GLN A 7 24.86 -9.82 22.86
CA GLN A 7 23.62 -9.08 23.06
C GLN A 7 23.30 -8.35 21.77
N ILE A 8 22.35 -8.87 20.99
CA ILE A 8 21.88 -8.20 19.79
C ILE A 8 21.11 -6.96 20.25
N PRO A 9 21.52 -5.74 19.88
CA PRO A 9 20.76 -4.54 20.22
C PRO A 9 19.38 -4.64 19.56
N THR A 10 18.35 -4.83 20.39
CA THR A 10 16.95 -4.95 19.94
C THR A 10 16.25 -3.60 19.83
N ARG A 11 16.93 -2.51 20.20
CA ARG A 11 16.43 -1.14 20.07
C ARG A 11 16.78 -0.55 18.72
N PHE A 12 15.78 -0.03 18.03
CA PHE A 12 15.93 0.68 16.76
C PHE A 12 15.07 1.94 16.79
N LEU A 13 15.68 3.12 16.69
CA LEU A 13 14.99 4.41 16.85
C LEU A 13 14.23 4.47 18.20
N TRP A 14 12.89 4.57 18.17
CA TRP A 14 12.01 4.52 19.35
C TRP A 14 11.43 3.12 19.63
N LEU A 15 11.78 2.13 18.81
CA LEU A 15 11.18 0.80 18.81
C LEU A 15 12.03 -0.18 19.62
N ASP A 16 11.34 -1.08 20.31
CA ASP A 16 11.88 -2.35 20.76
C ASP A 16 11.39 -3.41 19.78
N LEU A 17 12.29 -3.97 18.97
CA LEU A 17 11.95 -4.89 17.87
C LEU A 17 11.22 -6.15 18.37
N THR A 18 11.35 -6.48 19.66
CA THR A 18 10.74 -7.65 20.30
C THR A 18 9.32 -7.40 20.81
N LYS A 19 8.89 -6.13 20.88
CA LYS A 19 7.58 -5.74 21.41
C LYS A 19 6.76 -5.05 20.33
N PRO A 20 5.42 -5.05 20.43
CA PRO A 20 4.58 -4.22 19.57
C PRO A 20 4.96 -2.75 19.67
N ASP A 21 4.76 -2.00 18.57
CA ASP A 21 5.03 -0.55 18.52
C ASP A 21 4.04 0.19 19.45
N PRO A 22 4.51 0.85 20.53
CA PRO A 22 3.64 1.52 21.48
C PRO A 22 2.89 2.73 20.89
N TYR A 23 3.38 3.29 19.78
CA TYR A 23 2.78 4.46 19.14
C TYR A 23 1.95 4.10 17.89
N PHE A 24 1.88 2.82 17.52
CA PHE A 24 1.17 2.31 16.33
C PHE A 24 1.56 3.00 15.01
N ILE A 25 2.72 3.66 14.97
CA ILE A 25 3.22 4.38 13.81
C ILE A 25 3.48 3.38 12.68
N LEU A 26 4.14 2.26 12.99
CA LEU A 26 4.45 1.23 12.01
C LEU A 26 3.19 0.55 11.45
N ALA A 27 2.23 0.24 12.32
CA ALA A 27 0.96 -0.35 11.90
C ALA A 27 0.20 0.59 10.97
N THR A 28 0.13 1.88 11.31
CA THR A 28 -0.52 2.93 10.50
C THR A 28 0.13 3.04 9.13
N LEU A 29 1.46 3.13 9.09
CA LEU A 29 2.21 3.17 7.84
C LEU A 29 2.00 1.90 7.00
N SER A 30 2.00 0.73 7.65
CA SER A 30 1.74 -0.56 6.98
C SER A 30 0.36 -0.56 6.30
N GLY A 31 -0.70 -0.18 7.02
CA GLY A 31 -2.04 -0.08 6.45
C GLY A 31 -2.13 0.93 5.30
N LEU A 32 -1.52 2.12 5.46
CA LEU A 32 -1.50 3.15 4.42
C LEU A 32 -0.74 2.69 3.17
N PHE A 33 0.43 2.08 3.32
CA PHE A 33 1.20 1.57 2.19
C PHE A 33 0.52 0.38 1.52
N GLN A 34 -0.13 -0.50 2.29
CA GLN A 34 -0.90 -1.61 1.73
C GLN A 34 -2.07 -1.09 0.88
N LEU A 35 -2.77 -0.06 1.35
CA LEU A 35 -3.84 0.59 0.61
C LEU A 35 -3.33 1.26 -0.68
N LEU A 36 -2.19 1.96 -0.58
CA LEU A 36 -1.50 2.55 -1.73
C LEU A 36 -1.10 1.49 -2.75
N GLN A 37 -0.50 0.39 -2.29
CA GLN A 37 -0.11 -0.74 -3.12
C GLN A 37 -1.33 -1.35 -3.81
N SER A 38 -2.39 -1.68 -3.06
CA SER A 38 -3.64 -2.22 -3.62
C SER A 38 -4.30 -1.28 -4.62
N LYS A 39 -4.18 0.05 -4.45
CA LYS A 39 -4.65 1.03 -5.45
C LYS A 39 -3.77 1.07 -6.70
N MET A 40 -2.46 0.86 -6.57
CA MET A 40 -1.53 0.79 -7.72
C MET A 40 -1.69 -0.49 -8.52
N THR A 41 -1.95 -1.61 -7.87
CA THR A 41 -2.20 -2.91 -8.51
C THR A 41 -3.66 -3.16 -8.84
N GLN A 42 -4.60 -2.35 -8.35
CA GLN A 42 -5.96 -2.31 -8.89
C GLN A 42 -5.83 -2.17 -10.40
N PRO A 43 -6.54 -3.01 -11.15
CA PRO A 43 -6.05 -3.46 -12.43
C PRO A 43 -5.77 -2.25 -13.32
N TYR A 44 -4.55 -2.27 -13.87
CA TYR A 44 -3.96 -1.33 -14.82
C TYR A 44 -4.81 -1.26 -16.11
N VAL A 45 -6.00 -0.66 -15.99
CA VAL A 45 -7.12 -0.92 -16.90
C VAL A 45 -7.75 0.42 -17.30
N GLU A 46 -6.91 1.35 -17.76
CA GLU A 46 -7.36 2.33 -18.77
C GLU A 46 -7.94 1.59 -20.01
N GLU A 47 -7.56 0.32 -20.24
CA GLU A 47 -8.09 -0.55 -21.30
C GLU A 47 -9.40 -1.28 -20.96
N GLY A 48 -9.70 -1.53 -19.69
CA GLY A 48 -10.98 -2.16 -19.30
C GLY A 48 -11.95 -1.22 -18.62
N GLU A 49 -11.62 0.04 -18.34
CA GLU A 49 -12.63 1.10 -18.36
C GLU A 49 -13.25 1.20 -19.77
N LYS A 50 -12.46 0.97 -20.83
CA LYS A 50 -12.97 0.91 -22.22
C LYS A 50 -13.67 -0.41 -22.56
N ALA A 51 -13.37 -1.51 -21.87
CA ALA A 51 -14.05 -2.78 -22.02
C ALA A 51 -15.34 -2.88 -21.17
N ALA A 52 -15.34 -2.32 -19.96
CA ALA A 52 -16.48 -2.32 -19.04
C ALA A 52 -17.55 -1.27 -19.42
N GLN A 53 -17.19 -0.15 -20.06
CA GLN A 53 -18.18 0.80 -20.59
C GLN A 53 -19.04 0.24 -21.73
N LYS A 54 -18.71 -0.93 -22.29
CA LYS A 54 -19.45 -1.52 -23.42
C LYS A 54 -20.56 -2.49 -23.04
N THR A 55 -20.69 -2.87 -21.76
CA THR A 55 -21.75 -3.81 -21.34
C THR A 55 -22.36 -3.34 -20.01
N PRO A 56 -23.54 -2.70 -20.03
CA PRO A 56 -24.22 -2.28 -18.81
C PRO A 56 -24.98 -3.47 -18.22
N ASP A 57 -24.29 -4.42 -17.62
CA ASP A 57 -24.89 -5.55 -16.92
C ASP A 57 -24.85 -5.33 -15.41
N LYS A 58 -26.01 -5.41 -14.72
CA LYS A 58 -26.14 -5.14 -13.27
C LYS A 58 -25.24 -6.03 -12.37
N LYS A 59 -24.67 -7.10 -12.93
CA LYS A 59 -23.70 -7.96 -12.24
C LYS A 59 -22.31 -7.31 -12.12
N ASP A 60 -21.95 -6.44 -13.07
CA ASP A 60 -20.67 -5.73 -13.07
C ASP A 60 -20.65 -4.64 -12.00
N ASP A 61 -21.78 -3.98 -11.73
CA ASP A 61 -21.92 -3.03 -10.62
C ASP A 61 -21.69 -3.70 -9.25
N ILE A 62 -22.21 -4.91 -9.07
CA ILE A 62 -22.02 -5.67 -7.82
C ILE A 62 -20.56 -6.13 -7.70
N ALA A 63 -19.98 -6.65 -8.78
CA ALA A 63 -18.58 -7.09 -8.80
C ALA A 63 -17.61 -5.93 -8.53
N TYR A 64 -17.85 -4.76 -9.12
CA TYR A 64 -17.07 -3.54 -8.89
C TYR A 64 -17.14 -3.09 -7.43
N ASN A 65 -18.34 -3.03 -6.85
CA ASN A 65 -18.53 -2.64 -5.45
C ASN A 65 -17.84 -3.61 -4.47
N ILE A 66 -17.86 -4.92 -4.76
CA ILE A 66 -17.16 -5.93 -3.95
C ILE A 66 -15.64 -5.74 -4.05
N GLN A 67 -15.09 -5.51 -5.25
CA GLN A 67 -13.67 -5.25 -5.43
C GLN A 67 -13.20 -3.99 -4.68
N GLU A 68 -14.00 -2.92 -4.74
CA GLU A 68 -13.70 -1.69 -4.01
C GLU A 68 -13.72 -1.91 -2.49
N GLN A 69 -14.69 -2.67 -1.97
CA GLN A 69 -14.74 -3.02 -0.55
C GLN A 69 -13.52 -3.83 -0.12
N MET A 70 -13.13 -4.85 -0.87
CA MET A 70 -11.94 -5.67 -0.56
C MET A 70 -10.67 -4.83 -0.47
N LEU A 71 -10.56 -3.80 -1.32
CA LEU A 71 -9.42 -2.91 -1.34
C LEU A 71 -9.26 -2.11 -0.04
N TYR A 72 -10.36 -1.77 0.66
CA TYR A 72 -10.28 -1.07 1.95
C TYR A 72 -10.24 -2.05 3.12
N THR A 73 -10.95 -3.18 3.05
CA THR A 73 -11.03 -4.16 4.13
C THR A 73 -9.67 -4.81 4.42
N MET A 74 -8.91 -5.17 3.39
CA MET A 74 -7.61 -5.84 3.57
C MET A 74 -6.56 -4.96 4.28
N PRO A 75 -6.35 -3.70 3.87
CA PRO A 75 -5.46 -2.78 4.59
C PRO A 75 -5.85 -2.54 6.04
N ILE A 76 -7.15 -2.48 6.35
CA ILE A 76 -7.65 -2.30 7.71
C ILE A 76 -7.31 -3.53 8.55
N MET A 77 -7.52 -4.74 8.02
CA MET A 77 -7.13 -5.97 8.70
C MET A 77 -5.62 -6.04 8.92
N ASN A 78 -4.83 -5.64 7.92
CA ASN A 78 -3.37 -5.57 8.03
C ASN A 78 -2.92 -4.56 9.09
N PHE A 79 -3.60 -3.43 9.24
CA PHE A 79 -3.36 -2.48 10.32
C PHE A 79 -3.60 -3.13 11.69
N ILE A 80 -4.74 -3.80 11.89
CA ILE A 80 -5.08 -4.46 13.15
C ILE A 80 -4.05 -5.54 13.51
N ILE A 81 -3.61 -6.33 12.53
CA ILE A 81 -2.54 -7.33 12.71
C ILE A 81 -1.21 -6.65 13.02
N GLY A 82 -0.90 -5.54 12.36
CA GLY A 82 0.31 -4.77 12.62
C GLY A 82 0.37 -4.18 14.04
N VAL A 83 -0.76 -3.94 14.68
CA VAL A 83 -0.83 -3.48 16.08
C VAL A 83 -0.47 -4.59 17.07
N THR A 84 -0.75 -5.86 16.74
CA THR A 84 -0.54 -6.99 17.65
C THR A 84 0.82 -7.67 17.49
N LEU A 85 1.45 -7.55 16.32
CA LEU A 85 2.75 -8.17 16.03
C LEU A 85 3.92 -7.36 16.62
N PRO A 86 5.07 -8.02 16.89
CA PRO A 86 6.30 -7.33 17.27
C PRO A 86 6.75 -6.31 16.21
N ALA A 87 7.26 -5.16 16.65
CA ALA A 87 7.65 -4.05 15.79
C ALA A 87 8.69 -4.46 14.73
N GLY A 88 9.57 -5.43 15.01
CA GLY A 88 10.52 -5.95 14.03
C GLY A 88 9.85 -6.60 12.82
N VAL A 89 8.76 -7.35 13.03
CA VAL A 89 8.00 -8.00 11.96
C VAL A 89 7.28 -6.95 11.12
N VAL A 90 6.64 -5.98 11.78
CA VAL A 90 5.90 -4.91 11.09
C VAL A 90 6.85 -4.00 10.31
N LEU A 91 8.02 -3.70 10.86
CA LEU A 91 9.06 -2.92 10.18
C LEU A 91 9.53 -3.63 8.90
N TYR A 92 9.75 -4.94 8.95
CA TYR A 92 10.07 -5.75 7.78
C TYR A 92 8.96 -5.67 6.71
N ILE A 93 7.70 -5.82 7.12
CA ILE A 93 6.55 -5.74 6.22
C ILE A 93 6.48 -4.36 5.56
N VAL A 94 6.53 -3.29 6.34
CA VAL A 94 6.50 -1.90 5.85
C VAL A 94 7.62 -1.67 4.84
N THR A 95 8.85 -2.07 5.19
CA THR A 95 10.02 -1.91 4.33
C THR A 95 9.82 -2.65 3.01
N THR A 96 9.39 -3.91 3.06
CA THR A 96 9.13 -4.74 1.87
C THR A 96 8.02 -4.13 1.01
N THR A 97 6.92 -3.67 1.60
CA THR A 97 5.81 -3.03 0.89
C THR A 97 6.27 -1.74 0.21
N ILE A 98 7.12 -0.92 0.84
CA ILE A 98 7.70 0.26 0.20
C ILE A 98 8.53 -0.13 -1.02
N PHE A 99 9.39 -1.16 -0.91
CA PHE A 99 10.17 -1.65 -2.05
C PHE A 99 9.26 -2.14 -3.19
N SER A 100 8.23 -2.92 -2.88
CA SER A 100 7.23 -3.36 -3.85
C SER A 100 6.48 -2.20 -4.49
N LEU A 101 6.17 -1.15 -3.72
CA LEU A 101 5.50 0.04 -4.22
C LEU A 101 6.38 0.80 -5.21
N VAL A 102 7.67 0.94 -4.90
CA VAL A 102 8.67 1.53 -5.79
C VAL A 102 8.79 0.71 -7.07
N GLN A 103 8.90 -0.62 -6.98
CA GLN A 103 8.93 -1.50 -8.17
C GLN A 103 7.66 -1.35 -9.01
N THR A 104 6.49 -1.38 -8.37
CA THR A 104 5.19 -1.20 -9.02
C THR A 104 5.10 0.17 -9.70
N TYR A 105 5.64 1.21 -9.07
CA TYR A 105 5.72 2.54 -9.65
C TYR A 105 6.57 2.58 -10.92
N PHE A 106 7.71 1.88 -10.96
CA PHE A 106 8.53 1.83 -12.17
C PHE A 106 7.94 0.94 -13.28
N VAL A 107 7.26 -0.15 -12.92
CA VAL A 107 6.68 -1.10 -13.89
C VAL A 107 5.32 -0.61 -14.43
N SER A 108 4.42 -0.19 -13.56
CA SER A 108 3.03 0.16 -13.86
C SER A 108 2.75 1.67 -13.77
N GLY A 109 3.72 2.49 -13.37
CA GLY A 109 3.52 3.94 -13.20
C GLY A 109 2.54 4.28 -12.07
N LEU A 110 2.10 5.55 -12.04
CA LEU A 110 1.05 6.03 -11.12
C LEU A 110 -0.37 5.57 -11.50
N GLY A 111 -0.53 4.62 -12.45
CA GLY A 111 -1.78 4.20 -13.11
C GLY A 111 -3.06 4.48 -12.33
N GLY A 112 -3.37 3.63 -11.33
CA GLY A 112 -4.59 3.72 -10.51
C GLY A 112 -4.67 4.93 -9.55
N LEU A 113 -3.56 5.63 -9.29
CA LEU A 113 -3.58 6.88 -8.51
C LEU A 113 -3.96 8.11 -9.33
N LYS A 114 -3.79 8.10 -10.66
CA LYS A 114 -4.14 9.23 -11.54
C LYS A 114 -5.57 9.75 -11.33
N PRO A 115 -6.64 8.91 -11.31
CA PRO A 115 -8.00 9.40 -11.07
C PRO A 115 -8.17 9.98 -9.66
N TRP A 116 -7.47 9.46 -8.65
CA TRP A 116 -7.52 9.99 -7.29
C TRP A 116 -6.80 11.34 -7.17
N LEU A 117 -5.62 11.49 -7.81
CA LEU A 117 -4.90 12.75 -7.92
C LEU A 117 -5.67 13.82 -8.70
N LYS A 118 -6.46 13.41 -9.71
CA LYS A 118 -7.39 14.28 -10.44
C LYS A 118 -8.55 14.73 -9.56
N LYS A 119 -9.20 13.81 -8.82
CA LYS A 119 -10.25 14.16 -7.85
C LYS A 119 -9.73 15.06 -6.72
N ALA A 120 -8.49 14.85 -6.27
CA ALA A 120 -7.84 15.66 -5.24
C ALA A 120 -7.38 17.05 -5.76
N GLY A 121 -7.57 17.37 -7.04
CA GLY A 121 -7.17 18.66 -7.62
C GLY A 121 -5.66 18.83 -7.83
N ILE A 122 -4.85 17.80 -7.57
CA ILE A 122 -3.38 17.84 -7.62
C ILE A 122 -2.87 17.74 -9.08
N TYR A 123 -3.71 17.26 -10.01
CA TYR A 123 -3.36 17.03 -11.41
C TYR A 123 -2.88 18.30 -12.15
N ARG A 124 -3.31 19.49 -11.73
CA ARG A 124 -2.91 20.77 -12.36
C ARG A 124 -1.40 21.05 -12.24
N ASN A 125 -0.73 20.49 -11.24
CA ASN A 125 0.72 20.68 -11.01
C ASN A 125 1.59 19.54 -11.57
N LEU A 126 1.02 18.38 -11.92
CA LEU A 126 1.76 17.26 -12.52
C LEU A 126 1.89 17.33 -14.05
N ALA A 127 1.30 18.35 -14.69
CA ALA A 127 1.38 18.56 -16.14
C ALA A 127 2.82 18.76 -16.67
N TRP A 128 3.76 19.13 -15.80
CA TRP A 128 5.19 19.23 -16.14
C TRP A 128 5.85 17.86 -16.44
N ILE A 129 5.36 16.76 -15.85
CA ILE A 129 5.97 15.43 -16.00
C ILE A 129 5.69 14.84 -17.41
N LYS A 130 4.58 15.25 -18.04
CA LYS A 130 4.22 14.80 -19.41
C LYS A 130 5.01 15.51 -20.52
N LYS A 131 5.82 16.54 -20.20
CA LYS A 131 6.62 17.29 -21.19
C LYS A 131 8.04 16.72 -21.40
N ARG A 132 8.34 15.52 -20.88
CA ARG A 132 9.65 14.86 -20.94
C ARG A 132 9.65 13.41 -21.47
N SER A 133 8.58 12.96 -22.15
CA SER A 133 8.62 11.74 -22.99
C SER A 133 8.21 12.07 -24.41
#